data_AF-A0A7S1HKY5-F1
#
_entry.id   AF-A0A7S1HKY5-F1
#
_cell.length_a   1.000
_cell.length_b   1.000
_cell.length_c   1.000
_cell.angle_alpha   90.00
_cell.angle_beta   90.00
_cell.angle_gamma   90.00
#
_symmetry.space_group_name_H-M   'P 1'
#
loop_
_entity.id
_entity.type
_entity.pdbx_description
1 polymer ?
#
loop_
_entity_poly.entity_id
_entity_poly.type
_entity_poly.pdbx_seq_one_letter_code
_entity_poly.pdbx_strand_id
1 'polypeptide(L)'
;MTGSVWLLTLMAVLVALPCLVTANTACSALPASAPRALLRSHAVPSARRLHRLVTWRHLAPLRGGEDAQVADPSSITFKRKAKVGKGNALFVTGDCETLGFQDVAKAVPMKEGKDGVWEAAIKGIPYGANYQYLVAPAGGPTEATSKTTTSFKYHVWPPSMGGEDTKGGPLTLDDTVVRARFIVRKGASELKVVGSIPELGVWDAAKAPKLTKTEDNKWEGVVEIASERLEDFVYKLCADGKMESGLDRHSDLFYVEPQPDPNGQTANLECIYEGLLTRFIMFHPVGPTERMVITGKGPGLGDWQPADNPRRMGLGNYRTLLTNIKGRCWEATFPAAQEDIEKVSYRYIIVNDETRSTVWESEPNRFIECLPGAISTSSGKYRQREYTQFDGNFVAKELSFDDIDHNLFCGAYPQCLEDVLKMKEAGVTGILNLQTDEDIHKRQVNMDMMDKHYRDNGMELCRVPILDFHGDDMAARGKFGVKEVSRMLHNNGKGGKVYVHCTAGMGRAPAVLCLYLVHREGYKLEDAMSHIKHRRPSVGPNYEAMKQAIRNGLNC
;
A
#
# COMPACT_ATOMS: atom_id res chain seq x y z
N MET A 1 -52.50 18.74 42.48
CA MET A 1 -53.69 17.87 42.42
C MET A 1 -53.35 16.68 41.56
N THR A 2 -53.35 15.49 42.19
CA THR A 2 -53.56 14.12 41.64
C THR A 2 -52.86 13.73 40.33
N GLY A 3 -52.01 12.70 40.20
CA GLY A 3 -51.51 11.60 41.05
C GLY A 3 -50.40 10.90 40.22
N SER A 4 -49.25 10.47 40.80
CA SER A 4 -49.06 9.22 41.55
C SER A 4 -49.30 7.97 40.68
N VAL A 5 -48.48 6.91 40.60
CA VAL A 5 -47.40 6.38 41.45
C VAL A 5 -46.86 5.09 40.75
N TRP A 6 -45.53 4.91 40.69
CA TRP A 6 -44.71 3.68 40.86
C TRP A 6 -44.99 2.40 40.00
N LEU A 7 -44.13 1.38 39.84
CA LEU A 7 -43.16 0.75 40.75
C LEU A 7 -42.23 -0.21 39.94
N LEU A 8 -41.00 -0.39 40.44
CA LEU A 8 -40.04 -1.43 40.03
C LEU A 8 -40.57 -2.85 40.26
N THR A 9 -40.04 -3.85 39.53
CA THR A 9 -39.71 -5.14 40.16
C THR A 9 -38.50 -5.81 39.49
N LEU A 10 -37.70 -6.41 40.34
CA LEU A 10 -36.40 -7.05 40.16
C LEU A 10 -36.56 -8.51 40.62
N MET A 11 -35.96 -9.49 39.91
CA MET A 11 -35.46 -10.81 40.39
C MET A 11 -35.19 -11.71 39.17
N ALA A 12 -33.97 -12.17 38.87
CA ALA A 12 -33.05 -13.09 39.57
C ALA A 12 -33.24 -14.59 39.20
N VAL A 13 -32.24 -15.09 38.44
CA VAL A 13 -31.51 -16.38 38.56
C VAL A 13 -32.28 -17.72 38.58
N LEU A 14 -32.02 -18.62 37.61
CA LEU A 14 -31.41 -19.95 37.87
C LEU A 14 -31.10 -20.78 36.60
N VAL A 15 -30.08 -21.62 36.79
CA VAL A 15 -29.32 -22.54 35.93
C VAL A 15 -30.10 -23.80 35.54
N ALA A 16 -29.86 -24.38 34.34
CA ALA A 16 -29.75 -25.84 34.10
C ALA A 16 -29.45 -26.22 32.61
N LEU A 17 -28.28 -26.83 32.38
CA LEU A 17 -28.09 -28.05 31.55
C LEU A 17 -28.41 -29.27 32.45
N PRO A 18 -28.55 -30.55 32.00
CA PRO A 18 -28.05 -31.20 30.76
C PRO A 18 -29.03 -32.24 30.12
N CYS A 19 -28.63 -32.92 29.02
CA CYS A 19 -28.68 -34.40 28.91
C CYS A 19 -28.22 -34.98 27.54
N LEU A 20 -27.32 -35.97 27.63
CA LEU A 20 -26.97 -37.01 26.64
C LEU A 20 -27.98 -38.18 26.68
N VAL A 21 -28.16 -38.89 25.56
CA VAL A 21 -28.52 -40.34 25.39
C VAL A 21 -28.10 -40.75 23.94
N THR A 22 -27.02 -41.49 23.62
CA THR A 22 -26.78 -42.99 23.51
C THR A 22 -27.88 -43.81 22.79
N ALA A 23 -27.73 -44.81 21.91
CA ALA A 23 -26.64 -45.59 21.29
C ALA A 23 -27.23 -46.56 20.22
N ASN A 24 -26.35 -47.22 19.41
CA ASN A 24 -26.46 -48.56 18.76
C ASN A 24 -27.44 -48.78 17.56
N THR A 25 -27.22 -49.61 16.52
CA THR A 25 -26.29 -50.73 16.22
C THR A 25 -26.37 -51.16 14.72
N ALA A 26 -25.26 -51.71 14.19
CA ALA A 26 -25.13 -52.94 13.36
C ALA A 26 -25.37 -53.02 11.81
N CYS A 27 -24.26 -53.37 11.12
CA CYS A 27 -24.00 -54.51 10.20
C CYS A 27 -24.48 -54.63 8.71
N SER A 28 -23.55 -55.23 7.93
CA SER A 28 -23.65 -56.00 6.66
C SER A 28 -23.62 -55.22 5.34
N ALA A 29 -23.10 -55.69 4.21
CA ALA A 29 -22.08 -56.67 3.81
C ALA A 29 -21.85 -56.45 2.28
N LEU A 30 -20.66 -56.75 1.76
CA LEU A 30 -20.35 -56.86 0.32
C LEU A 30 -21.07 -58.08 -0.31
N PRO A 31 -21.24 -58.17 -1.66
CA PRO A 31 -20.20 -58.74 -2.53
C PRO A 31 -20.07 -58.15 -3.94
N ALA A 32 -18.95 -58.55 -4.57
CA ALA A 32 -18.45 -58.20 -5.90
C ALA A 32 -19.05 -59.05 -7.04
N SER A 33 -18.97 -58.54 -8.29
CA SER A 33 -18.57 -59.32 -9.49
C SER A 33 -18.44 -58.45 -10.74
N ALA A 34 -17.26 -58.50 -11.39
CA ALA A 34 -17.01 -58.03 -12.76
C ALA A 34 -17.56 -59.04 -13.81
N PRO A 35 -17.51 -58.74 -15.14
CA PRO A 35 -16.33 -59.15 -15.89
C PRO A 35 -15.87 -58.22 -17.06
N ARG A 36 -14.67 -58.54 -17.53
CA ARG A 36 -13.80 -57.93 -18.56
C ARG A 36 -14.26 -58.10 -20.03
N ALA A 37 -13.81 -57.17 -20.89
CA ALA A 37 -13.25 -57.42 -22.24
C ALA A 37 -12.32 -56.23 -22.60
N LEU A 38 -10.98 -56.27 -22.63
CA LEU A 38 -9.97 -56.91 -23.51
C LEU A 38 -9.81 -56.31 -24.93
N LEU A 39 -8.53 -55.93 -25.21
CA LEU A 39 -7.83 -55.71 -26.50
C LEU A 39 -7.86 -54.25 -27.02
N ARG A 40 -6.77 -53.60 -27.47
CA ARG A 40 -5.40 -54.04 -27.78
C ARG A 40 -4.44 -52.83 -27.84
N SER A 41 -3.17 -53.16 -27.72
CA SER A 41 -1.93 -52.39 -27.71
C SER A 41 -1.65 -51.48 -28.92
N HIS A 42 -0.91 -50.39 -28.70
CA HIS A 42 0.27 -50.06 -29.51
C HIS A 42 1.33 -49.30 -28.71
N ALA A 43 2.58 -49.49 -29.14
CA ALA A 43 3.82 -49.35 -28.38
C ALA A 43 4.35 -47.90 -28.27
N VAL A 44 5.18 -47.72 -27.23
CA VAL A 44 6.03 -46.55 -26.95
C VAL A 44 7.28 -46.57 -27.85
N PRO A 45 7.72 -45.40 -28.34
CA PRO A 45 9.16 -45.11 -28.35
C PRO A 45 9.52 -43.77 -27.69
N SER A 46 10.50 -43.90 -26.78
CA SER A 46 11.57 -43.00 -26.35
C SER A 46 11.45 -41.46 -26.40
N ALA A 47 11.82 -40.90 -25.26
CA ALA A 47 12.02 -39.49 -24.96
C ALA A 47 13.07 -38.79 -25.84
N ARG A 48 12.73 -37.60 -26.34
CA ARG A 48 13.67 -36.51 -26.59
C ARG A 48 13.08 -35.20 -26.07
N ARG A 49 13.91 -34.48 -25.30
CA ARG A 49 13.70 -33.13 -24.77
C ARG A 49 13.15 -32.20 -25.85
N LEU A 50 12.17 -31.36 -25.49
CA LEU A 50 11.90 -30.10 -26.17
C LEU A 50 11.33 -29.10 -25.15
N HIS A 51 12.18 -28.12 -24.79
CA HIS A 51 11.74 -26.83 -24.28
C HIS A 51 10.67 -26.27 -25.24
N ARG A 52 9.48 -25.97 -24.72
CA ARG A 52 8.53 -25.11 -25.43
C ARG A 52 8.51 -23.76 -24.74
N LEU A 53 9.13 -22.79 -25.41
CA LEU A 53 8.70 -21.39 -25.36
C LEU A 53 7.21 -21.34 -25.71
N VAL A 54 6.40 -20.75 -24.83
CA VAL A 54 5.06 -20.30 -25.19
C VAL A 54 5.23 -18.98 -25.92
N THR A 55 5.15 -19.03 -27.24
CA THR A 55 5.02 -17.84 -28.08
C THR A 55 3.58 -17.32 -28.00
N TRP A 56 3.46 -16.04 -27.68
CA TRP A 56 2.21 -15.30 -27.74
C TRP A 56 1.66 -15.32 -29.17
N ARG A 57 0.51 -15.96 -29.36
CA ARG A 57 -0.29 -15.85 -30.59
C ARG A 57 -1.31 -14.74 -30.39
N HIS A 58 -1.20 -13.70 -31.21
CA HIS A 58 -2.18 -12.63 -31.34
C HIS A 58 -3.60 -13.17 -31.46
N LEU A 59 -4.41 -12.92 -30.43
CA LEU A 59 -5.87 -12.86 -30.56
C LEU A 59 -6.21 -11.44 -31.00
N ALA A 60 -6.91 -11.34 -32.12
CA ALA A 60 -7.36 -10.08 -32.69
C ALA A 60 -8.23 -9.31 -31.67
N PRO A 61 -8.04 -7.99 -31.50
CA PRO A 61 -8.91 -7.20 -30.66
C PRO A 61 -10.29 -7.10 -31.30
N LEU A 62 -11.33 -7.27 -30.46
CA LEU A 62 -12.67 -6.81 -30.75
C LEU A 62 -12.60 -5.32 -31.10
N ARG A 63 -13.24 -4.89 -32.19
CA ARG A 63 -13.26 -3.51 -32.69
C ARG A 63 -13.87 -2.57 -31.64
N GLY A 64 -13.05 -2.05 -30.74
CA GLY A 64 -13.23 -0.75 -30.08
C GLY A 64 -12.64 0.34 -30.98
N GLY A 65 -13.17 1.56 -30.90
CA GLY A 65 -12.80 2.68 -31.77
C GLY A 65 -11.29 2.92 -31.84
N GLU A 66 -10.81 3.34 -33.01
CA GLU A 66 -9.45 3.84 -33.20
C GLU A 66 -9.27 5.14 -32.39
N ASP A 67 -8.81 5.03 -31.15
CA ASP A 67 -8.22 6.17 -30.45
C ASP A 67 -6.91 6.52 -31.17
N ALA A 68 -6.87 7.68 -31.83
CA ALA A 68 -5.69 8.17 -32.51
C ALA A 68 -4.51 8.24 -31.52
N GLN A 69 -3.42 7.50 -31.79
CA GLN A 69 -2.20 7.61 -30.99
C GLN A 69 -1.63 9.03 -31.07
N VAL A 70 -1.53 9.71 -29.94
CA VAL A 70 -0.94 11.04 -29.82
C VAL A 70 0.57 10.93 -30.01
N ALA A 71 1.13 11.66 -30.97
CA ALA A 71 2.58 11.69 -31.22
C ALA A 71 3.34 12.37 -30.07
N ASP A 72 4.45 11.77 -29.64
CA ASP A 72 5.34 12.30 -28.59
C ASP A 72 5.78 13.76 -28.84
N PRO A 73 6.04 14.53 -27.77
CA PRO A 73 6.46 15.91 -27.90
C PRO A 73 7.87 16.02 -28.49
N SER A 74 8.06 16.94 -29.44
CA SER A 74 9.37 17.22 -30.06
C SER A 74 10.42 17.74 -29.08
N SER A 75 9.97 18.39 -28.00
CA SER A 75 10.80 18.79 -26.85
C SER A 75 9.92 19.08 -25.64
N ILE A 76 10.49 18.95 -24.44
CA ILE A 76 9.85 19.30 -23.18
C ILE A 76 10.69 20.35 -22.46
N THR A 77 10.05 21.44 -22.05
CA THR A 77 10.62 22.44 -21.14
C THR A 77 10.08 22.21 -19.74
N PHE A 78 10.93 21.81 -18.82
CA PHE A 78 10.62 21.69 -17.40
C PHE A 78 10.81 23.05 -16.73
N LYS A 79 9.84 23.49 -15.93
CA LYS A 79 9.98 24.65 -15.04
C LYS A 79 9.68 24.26 -13.62
N ARG A 80 10.47 24.75 -12.67
CA ARG A 80 10.19 24.55 -11.24
C ARG A 80 10.69 25.70 -10.40
N LYS A 81 9.90 26.10 -9.40
CA LYS A 81 10.35 27.01 -8.35
C LYS A 81 10.95 26.21 -7.19
N ALA A 82 12.18 26.50 -6.79
CA ALA A 82 12.87 25.74 -5.76
C ALA A 82 13.85 26.59 -4.94
N LYS A 83 13.86 26.37 -3.62
CA LYS A 83 14.90 26.88 -2.73
C LYS A 83 16.17 26.03 -2.88
N VAL A 84 17.16 26.56 -3.60
CA VAL A 84 18.44 25.89 -3.80
C VAL A 84 19.51 26.60 -2.95
N GLY A 85 20.09 25.86 -2.00
CA GLY A 85 21.14 26.39 -1.13
C GLY A 85 22.41 26.76 -1.90
N LYS A 86 23.20 27.71 -1.38
CA LYS A 86 24.45 28.17 -2.00
C LYS A 86 25.40 26.99 -2.30
N GLY A 87 25.90 26.93 -3.54
CA GLY A 87 26.80 25.86 -4.01
C GLY A 87 26.08 24.64 -4.59
N ASN A 88 24.75 24.59 -4.51
CA ASN A 88 23.92 23.58 -5.15
C ASN A 88 23.27 24.11 -6.43
N ALA A 89 22.76 23.20 -7.24
CA ALA A 89 21.94 23.45 -8.42
C ALA A 89 20.73 22.50 -8.42
N LEU A 90 19.73 22.83 -9.23
CA LEU A 90 18.60 21.95 -9.50
C LEU A 90 18.87 21.10 -10.74
N PHE A 91 18.46 19.84 -10.69
CA PHE A 91 18.57 18.87 -11.78
C PHE A 91 17.22 18.17 -11.99
N VAL A 92 16.98 17.68 -13.19
CA VAL A 92 15.84 16.81 -13.53
C VAL A 92 16.33 15.44 -13.97
N THR A 93 15.73 14.39 -13.44
CA THR A 93 15.99 12.98 -13.80
C THR A 93 14.68 12.25 -14.02
N GLY A 94 14.71 11.05 -14.57
CA GLY A 94 13.52 10.33 -14.98
C GLY A 94 13.82 8.96 -15.55
N ASP A 95 12.78 8.22 -15.90
CA ASP A 95 12.86 6.81 -16.27
C ASP A 95 13.11 6.54 -17.77
N CYS A 96 13.34 7.58 -18.56
CA CYS A 96 13.75 7.46 -19.95
C CYS A 96 15.24 7.76 -20.13
N GLU A 97 15.78 7.39 -21.29
CA GLU A 97 17.21 7.53 -21.62
C GLU A 97 17.71 8.97 -21.48
N THR A 98 16.93 9.92 -22.00
CA THR A 98 17.26 11.34 -22.02
C THR A 98 17.20 12.01 -20.64
N LEU A 99 16.58 11.34 -19.67
CA LEU A 99 16.56 11.73 -18.27
C LEU A 99 17.45 10.82 -17.38
N GLY A 100 18.24 9.94 -17.99
CA GLY A 100 19.25 9.14 -17.32
C GLY A 100 18.79 7.80 -16.75
N PHE A 101 17.58 7.32 -17.06
CA PHE A 101 17.02 6.07 -16.50
C PHE A 101 17.07 6.02 -14.96
N GLN A 102 16.85 7.15 -14.29
CA GLN A 102 16.92 7.36 -12.84
C GLN A 102 18.33 7.18 -12.25
N ASP A 103 19.36 7.06 -13.08
CA ASP A 103 20.75 7.21 -12.65
C ASP A 103 20.97 8.68 -12.27
N VAL A 104 21.06 8.94 -10.97
CA VAL A 104 21.20 10.31 -10.44
C VAL A 104 22.41 11.00 -11.05
N ALA A 105 23.50 10.29 -11.36
CA ALA A 105 24.71 10.88 -11.95
C ALA A 105 24.50 11.36 -13.40
N LYS A 106 23.42 10.91 -14.06
CA LYS A 106 23.01 11.31 -15.40
C LYS A 106 21.88 12.34 -15.42
N ALA A 107 21.48 12.86 -14.25
CA ALA A 107 20.44 13.88 -14.18
C ALA A 107 20.85 15.16 -14.93
N VAL A 108 19.89 15.80 -15.58
CA VAL A 108 20.10 16.96 -16.45
C VAL A 108 20.09 18.24 -15.60
N PRO A 109 21.15 19.08 -15.64
CA PRO A 109 21.18 20.33 -14.89
C PRO A 109 20.15 21.33 -15.42
N MET A 110 19.47 22.00 -14.51
CA MET A 110 18.54 23.09 -14.81
C MET A 110 19.24 24.44 -14.63
N LYS A 111 18.78 25.44 -15.40
CA LYS A 111 19.29 26.82 -15.30
C LYS A 111 18.38 27.64 -14.41
N GLU A 112 18.97 28.33 -13.43
CA GLU A 112 18.25 29.31 -12.63
C GLU A 112 17.92 30.55 -13.48
N GLY A 113 16.64 30.91 -13.50
CA GLY A 113 16.09 32.11 -14.11
C GLY A 113 15.77 33.18 -13.05
N LYS A 114 14.73 33.97 -13.30
CA LYS A 114 14.27 35.00 -12.36
C LYS A 114 13.40 34.39 -11.27
N ASP A 115 13.34 35.08 -10.13
CA ASP A 115 12.42 34.76 -9.02
C ASP A 115 12.50 33.30 -8.50
N GLY A 116 13.67 32.67 -8.61
CA GLY A 116 13.90 31.29 -8.15
C GLY A 116 13.27 30.21 -9.03
N VAL A 117 12.88 30.55 -10.27
CA VAL A 117 12.40 29.59 -11.28
C VAL A 117 13.59 28.95 -11.98
N TRP A 118 13.62 27.64 -12.06
CA TRP A 118 14.62 26.84 -12.74
C TRP A 118 14.03 26.21 -13.99
N GLU A 119 14.80 26.18 -15.09
CA GLU A 119 14.32 25.65 -16.36
C GLU A 119 15.32 24.72 -17.07
N ALA A 120 14.80 23.69 -17.75
CA ALA A 120 15.58 22.84 -18.66
C ALA A 120 14.72 22.41 -19.86
N ALA A 121 15.24 22.58 -21.08
CA ALA A 121 14.60 22.12 -22.31
C ALA A 121 15.32 20.88 -22.86
N ILE A 122 14.59 19.78 -23.02
CA ILE A 122 15.13 18.46 -23.33
C ILE A 122 14.33 17.85 -24.49
N LYS A 123 15.02 17.21 -25.44
CA LYS A 123 14.39 16.53 -26.59
C LYS A 123 14.27 15.02 -26.35
N GLY A 124 13.32 14.37 -27.02
CA GLY A 124 13.20 12.92 -27.00
C GLY A 124 12.73 12.35 -25.65
N ILE A 125 11.79 13.05 -25.00
CA ILE A 125 11.11 12.53 -23.81
C ILE A 125 9.71 12.09 -24.23
N PRO A 126 9.37 10.79 -24.10
CA PRO A 126 8.08 10.29 -24.53
C PRO A 126 6.97 10.67 -23.55
N TYR A 127 5.71 10.66 -24.02
CA TYR A 127 4.57 10.64 -23.13
C TYR A 127 4.60 9.39 -22.23
N GLY A 128 4.13 9.53 -21.00
CA GLY A 128 4.18 8.47 -19.99
C GLY A 128 5.50 8.35 -19.24
N ALA A 129 6.56 9.05 -19.67
CA ALA A 129 7.80 9.13 -18.91
C ALA A 129 7.55 9.73 -17.51
N ASN A 130 8.24 9.18 -16.52
CA ASN A 130 8.27 9.69 -15.16
C ASN A 130 9.51 10.56 -14.94
N TYR A 131 9.36 11.68 -14.24
CA TYR A 131 10.47 12.57 -13.91
C TYR A 131 10.43 13.07 -12.46
N GLN A 132 11.57 13.55 -11.97
CA GLN A 132 11.76 14.06 -10.62
C GLN A 132 12.86 15.13 -10.58
N TYR A 133 12.78 16.03 -9.61
CA TYR A 133 13.77 17.08 -9.40
C TYR A 133 14.70 16.76 -8.23
N LEU A 134 16.00 16.95 -8.46
CA LEU A 134 17.07 16.78 -7.49
C LEU A 134 17.76 18.11 -7.18
N VAL A 135 18.05 18.35 -5.91
CA VAL A 135 18.99 19.38 -5.46
C VAL A 135 20.30 18.68 -5.13
N ALA A 136 21.40 19.14 -5.71
CA ALA A 136 22.73 18.58 -5.48
C ALA A 136 23.83 19.64 -5.70
N PRO A 137 25.10 19.37 -5.31
CA PRO A 137 26.20 20.26 -5.61
C PRO A 137 26.27 20.59 -7.10
N ALA A 138 26.64 21.83 -7.45
CA ALA A 138 26.67 22.30 -8.83
C ALA A 138 27.60 21.47 -9.76
N GLY A 139 28.59 20.78 -9.18
CA GLY A 139 29.48 19.86 -9.90
C GLY A 139 28.83 18.53 -10.33
N GLY A 140 27.62 18.24 -9.85
CA GLY A 140 26.83 17.09 -10.25
C GLY A 140 26.25 16.30 -9.07
N PRO A 141 25.06 15.71 -9.25
CA PRO A 141 24.46 14.79 -8.28
C PRO A 141 25.19 13.45 -8.20
N THR A 142 25.28 12.94 -6.97
CA THR A 142 25.58 11.53 -6.66
C THR A 142 24.48 11.03 -5.71
N GLU A 143 24.41 9.73 -5.48
CA GLU A 143 23.46 9.18 -4.50
C GLU A 143 23.67 9.76 -3.09
N ALA A 144 24.91 10.07 -2.71
CA ALA A 144 25.25 10.61 -1.39
C ALA A 144 24.99 12.12 -1.27
N THR A 145 25.03 12.87 -2.37
CA THR A 145 24.98 14.34 -2.36
C THR A 145 23.66 14.91 -2.86
N SER A 146 22.86 14.10 -3.57
CA SER A 146 21.57 14.52 -4.09
C SER A 146 20.47 14.38 -3.04
N LYS A 147 19.55 15.34 -3.03
CA LYS A 147 18.31 15.31 -2.28
C LYS A 147 17.17 15.60 -3.24
N THR A 148 16.15 14.77 -3.23
CA THR A 148 14.94 15.03 -4.03
C THR A 148 14.19 16.23 -3.45
N THR A 149 13.57 17.06 -4.29
CA THR A 149 12.69 18.14 -3.80
C THR A 149 11.38 17.61 -3.25
N THR A 150 10.93 16.46 -3.74
CA THR A 150 9.79 15.65 -3.30
C THR A 150 10.12 14.21 -3.69
N SER A 151 9.63 13.18 -3.01
CA SER A 151 9.99 11.79 -3.38
C SER A 151 9.08 11.16 -4.44
N PHE A 152 8.02 11.85 -4.85
CA PHE A 152 7.13 11.38 -5.91
C PHE A 152 7.62 11.78 -7.30
N LYS A 153 7.13 11.06 -8.31
CA LYS A 153 7.50 11.28 -9.72
C LYS A 153 6.33 11.98 -10.41
N TYR A 154 6.66 12.93 -11.25
CA TYR A 154 5.71 13.58 -12.12
C TYR A 154 5.62 12.79 -13.42
N HIS A 155 4.48 12.86 -14.08
CA HIS A 155 4.22 12.16 -15.32
C HIS A 155 4.16 13.14 -16.48
N VAL A 156 4.80 12.80 -17.60
CA VAL A 156 4.63 13.53 -18.85
C VAL A 156 3.30 13.14 -19.49
N TRP A 157 2.29 13.99 -19.36
CA TRP A 157 0.96 13.76 -19.95
C TRP A 157 0.78 14.53 -21.26
N PRO A 158 0.03 13.95 -22.22
CA PRO A 158 -0.50 14.73 -23.33
C PRO A 158 -1.42 15.84 -22.79
N PRO A 159 -1.49 17.00 -23.46
CA PRO A 159 -2.48 18.02 -23.14
C PRO A 159 -3.89 17.41 -23.11
N SER A 160 -4.74 17.85 -22.18
CA SER A 160 -6.10 17.34 -22.01
C SER A 160 -6.86 17.32 -23.36
N MET A 161 -7.37 16.15 -23.73
CA MET A 161 -8.14 15.88 -24.96
C MET A 161 -9.21 16.97 -25.19
N GLY A 162 -9.01 17.79 -26.22
CA GLY A 162 -9.89 18.92 -26.55
C GLY A 162 -9.30 19.92 -27.53
N GLY A 163 -7.99 19.89 -27.81
CA GLY A 163 -7.34 20.66 -28.87
C GLY A 163 -6.87 19.77 -30.03
N GLU A 164 -6.93 20.29 -31.26
CA GLU A 164 -6.56 19.62 -32.52
C GLU A 164 -5.07 19.21 -32.66
N ASP A 165 -4.28 19.22 -31.58
CA ASP A 165 -2.82 19.01 -31.65
C ASP A 165 -2.43 17.54 -31.55
N THR A 166 -2.63 16.82 -32.66
CA THR A 166 -2.09 15.48 -32.93
C THR A 166 -0.62 15.50 -33.38
N LYS A 167 0.06 16.67 -33.34
CA LYS A 167 1.32 16.92 -34.09
C LYS A 167 2.63 16.93 -33.29
N GLY A 168 2.66 16.49 -32.03
CA GLY A 168 3.94 16.31 -31.30
C GLY A 168 4.78 17.59 -31.16
N GLY A 169 4.13 18.73 -30.89
CA GLY A 169 4.79 20.03 -30.69
C GLY A 169 5.66 20.12 -29.42
N PRO A 170 6.36 21.24 -29.19
CA PRO A 170 7.04 21.48 -27.92
C PRO A 170 6.03 21.59 -26.77
N LEU A 171 6.34 20.95 -25.65
CA LEU A 171 5.53 20.94 -24.44
C LEU A 171 6.25 21.71 -23.32
N THR A 172 5.52 22.45 -22.50
CA THR A 172 6.05 23.03 -21.26
C THR A 172 5.35 22.37 -20.07
N LEU A 173 6.15 21.79 -19.18
CA LEU A 173 5.70 21.27 -17.90
C LEU A 173 6.06 22.31 -16.83
N ASP A 174 5.06 23.09 -16.43
CA ASP A 174 5.21 24.17 -15.46
C ASP A 174 4.87 23.70 -14.04
N ASP A 175 5.88 23.18 -13.34
CA ASP A 175 5.78 22.74 -11.95
C ASP A 175 6.24 23.84 -10.97
N THR A 176 6.08 25.11 -11.33
CA THR A 176 6.37 26.24 -10.44
C THR A 176 5.36 26.38 -9.30
N VAL A 177 4.14 25.88 -9.51
CA VAL A 177 3.07 25.80 -8.52
C VAL A 177 2.49 24.39 -8.43
N VAL A 178 1.96 24.05 -7.27
CA VAL A 178 1.12 22.86 -7.07
C VAL A 178 -0.29 23.31 -6.75
N ARG A 179 -1.27 22.73 -7.44
CA ARG A 179 -2.69 23.00 -7.20
C ARG A 179 -3.14 22.26 -5.94
N ALA A 180 -3.49 23.00 -4.90
CA ALA A 180 -4.01 22.48 -3.64
C ALA A 180 -5.52 22.70 -3.57
N ARG A 181 -6.32 21.62 -3.60
CA ARG A 181 -7.78 21.69 -3.45
C ARG A 181 -8.15 21.47 -2.00
N PHE A 182 -8.59 22.53 -1.33
CA PHE A 182 -9.18 22.43 0.00
C PHE A 182 -10.63 21.98 -0.12
N ILE A 183 -10.98 20.90 0.59
CA ILE A 183 -12.35 20.36 0.65
C ILE A 183 -12.76 20.36 2.12
N VAL A 184 -13.62 21.29 2.52
CA VAL A 184 -13.93 21.55 3.93
C VAL A 184 -15.39 21.26 4.24
N ARG A 185 -15.64 20.56 5.34
CA ARG A 185 -17.00 20.30 5.83
C ARG A 185 -17.38 21.20 7.02
N LYS A 186 -18.37 22.08 6.82
CA LYS A 186 -18.92 22.99 7.83
C LYS A 186 -20.20 23.69 7.33
N GLY A 187 -21.24 23.73 8.14
CA GLY A 187 -22.34 24.68 7.96
C GLY A 187 -21.88 26.10 8.30
N ALA A 188 -21.86 26.99 7.30
CA ALA A 188 -21.47 28.39 7.38
C ALA A 188 -22.15 29.20 6.25
N SER A 189 -22.07 30.53 6.31
CA SER A 189 -22.43 31.43 5.20
C SER A 189 -21.21 31.82 4.35
N GLU A 190 -20.03 31.84 4.96
CA GLU A 190 -18.74 32.06 4.31
C GLU A 190 -17.66 31.17 4.92
N LEU A 191 -16.75 30.68 4.08
CA LEU A 191 -15.58 29.92 4.52
C LEU A 191 -14.32 30.35 3.76
N LYS A 192 -13.22 30.53 4.50
CA LYS A 192 -11.88 30.88 3.96
C LYS A 192 -10.80 29.97 4.53
N VAL A 193 -9.70 29.83 3.79
CA VAL A 193 -8.47 29.16 4.24
C VAL A 193 -7.40 30.22 4.50
N VAL A 194 -7.01 30.40 5.75
CA VAL A 194 -6.07 31.44 6.17
C VAL A 194 -4.79 30.77 6.67
N GLY A 195 -3.61 31.21 6.23
CA GLY A 195 -2.36 30.52 6.58
C GLY A 195 -1.11 31.36 6.48
N SER A 196 0.04 30.73 6.73
CA SER A 196 1.33 31.42 6.88
C SER A 196 1.96 31.91 5.58
N ILE A 197 1.49 31.43 4.42
CA ILE A 197 2.02 31.78 3.10
C ILE A 197 1.22 32.89 2.42
N PRO A 198 1.83 33.66 1.49
CA PRO A 198 1.14 34.70 0.72
C PRO A 198 -0.15 34.25 0.04
N GLU A 199 -0.16 33.05 -0.52
CA GLU A 199 -1.31 32.43 -1.20
C GLU A 199 -2.49 32.19 -0.24
N LEU A 200 -2.22 32.14 1.07
CA LEU A 200 -3.21 31.97 2.14
C LEU A 200 -3.36 33.24 3.00
N GLY A 201 -2.88 34.38 2.51
CA GLY A 201 -3.08 35.70 3.12
C GLY A 201 -2.14 36.06 4.27
N VAL A 202 -1.14 35.24 4.62
CA VAL A 202 -0.19 35.51 5.73
C VAL A 202 -0.94 35.87 7.04
N TRP A 203 -1.87 35.00 7.42
CA TRP A 203 -2.75 35.17 8.59
C TRP A 203 -3.76 36.33 8.51
N ASP A 204 -3.86 37.03 7.38
CA ASP A 204 -4.88 38.05 7.12
C ASP A 204 -6.10 37.43 6.40
N ALA A 205 -7.20 37.25 7.13
CA ALA A 205 -8.44 36.69 6.61
C ALA A 205 -9.12 37.55 5.52
N ALA A 206 -8.74 38.83 5.37
CA ALA A 206 -9.22 39.66 4.27
C ALA A 206 -8.50 39.35 2.95
N LYS A 207 -7.25 38.85 3.03
CA LYS A 207 -6.43 38.44 1.87
C LYS A 207 -6.50 36.95 1.57
N ALA A 208 -7.10 36.16 2.47
CA ALA A 208 -7.20 34.72 2.36
C ALA A 208 -8.17 34.26 1.26
N PRO A 209 -7.88 33.13 0.57
CA PRO A 209 -8.78 32.55 -0.42
C PRO A 209 -10.11 32.14 0.20
N LYS A 210 -11.20 32.52 -0.48
CA LYS A 210 -12.57 32.12 -0.16
C LYS A 210 -12.91 30.82 -0.87
N LEU A 211 -13.54 29.91 -0.14
CA LEU A 211 -14.03 28.65 -0.68
C LEU A 211 -15.45 28.82 -1.23
N THR A 212 -15.79 28.01 -2.22
CA THR A 212 -17.10 27.96 -2.85
C THR A 212 -17.92 26.86 -2.19
N LYS A 213 -19.15 27.18 -1.78
CA LYS A 213 -20.08 26.19 -1.24
C LYS A 213 -20.55 25.27 -2.36
N THR A 214 -20.25 23.97 -2.27
CA THR A 214 -20.63 22.95 -3.26
C THR A 214 -21.82 22.12 -2.81
N GLU A 215 -22.00 21.92 -1.51
CA GLU A 215 -23.16 21.24 -0.88
C GLU A 215 -23.49 21.97 0.45
N ASP A 216 -24.62 21.65 1.10
CA ASP A 216 -25.10 22.36 2.31
C ASP A 216 -24.05 22.54 3.41
N ASN A 217 -23.13 21.59 3.52
CA ASN A 217 -22.02 21.60 4.48
C ASN A 217 -20.66 21.38 3.82
N LYS A 218 -20.51 21.49 2.49
CA LYS A 218 -19.25 21.21 1.78
C LYS A 218 -18.78 22.44 1.03
N TRP A 219 -17.50 22.73 1.17
CA TRP A 219 -16.84 23.88 0.57
C TRP A 219 -15.58 23.44 -0.16
N GLU A 220 -15.36 23.98 -1.35
CA GLU A 220 -14.21 23.63 -2.17
C GLU A 220 -13.51 24.87 -2.72
N GLY A 221 -12.18 24.82 -2.82
CA GLY A 221 -11.41 25.87 -3.47
C GLY A 221 -10.00 25.38 -3.79
N VAL A 222 -9.51 25.79 -4.96
CA VAL A 222 -8.16 25.44 -5.43
C VAL A 222 -7.26 26.66 -5.25
N VAL A 223 -6.11 26.44 -4.63
CA VAL A 223 -5.07 27.45 -4.44
C VAL A 223 -3.80 26.95 -5.12
N GLU A 224 -3.20 27.75 -5.98
CA GLU A 224 -1.90 27.46 -6.60
C GLU A 224 -0.78 27.86 -5.64
N ILE A 225 -0.13 26.88 -5.02
CA ILE A 225 0.91 27.11 -4.02
C ILE A 225 2.27 26.97 -4.69
N ALA A 226 3.15 27.97 -4.52
CA ALA A 226 4.50 27.89 -5.04
C ALA A 226 5.24 26.63 -4.54
N SER A 227 5.84 25.86 -5.46
CA SER A 227 6.46 24.56 -5.19
C SER A 227 7.55 24.59 -4.10
N GLU A 228 8.19 25.73 -3.90
CA GLU A 228 9.22 25.94 -2.86
C GLU A 228 8.67 26.13 -1.43
N ARG A 229 7.34 26.20 -1.28
CA ARG A 229 6.65 26.48 -0.01
C ARG A 229 5.87 25.28 0.54
N LEU A 230 5.87 24.15 -0.17
CA LEU A 230 5.05 22.99 0.17
C LEU A 230 5.39 22.35 1.51
N GLU A 231 6.65 22.46 1.95
CA GLU A 231 7.18 21.74 3.12
C GLU A 231 6.65 22.28 4.46
N ASP A 232 6.47 23.60 4.59
CA ASP A 232 6.42 24.22 5.93
C ASP A 232 5.24 25.19 6.15
N PHE A 233 4.23 25.21 5.27
CA PHE A 233 3.11 26.11 5.51
C PHE A 233 2.09 25.51 6.48
N VAL A 234 1.53 26.39 7.28
CA VAL A 234 0.47 26.09 8.24
C VAL A 234 -0.76 26.93 7.94
N TYR A 235 -1.94 26.41 8.28
CA TYR A 235 -3.20 27.07 7.97
C TYR A 235 -4.30 26.79 9.00
N LYS A 236 -5.36 27.59 8.93
CA LYS A 236 -6.61 27.45 9.67
C LYS A 236 -7.79 27.78 8.77
N LEU A 237 -8.96 27.32 9.18
CA LEU A 237 -10.22 27.67 8.57
C LEU A 237 -10.84 28.89 9.28
N CYS A 238 -11.45 29.79 8.49
CA CYS A 238 -12.24 30.90 8.99
C CYS A 238 -13.67 30.75 8.48
N ALA A 239 -14.62 30.50 9.39
CA ALA A 239 -16.03 30.36 9.06
C ALA A 239 -16.79 31.55 9.64
N ASP A 240 -17.52 32.29 8.80
CA ASP A 240 -18.34 33.44 9.21
C ASP A 240 -17.55 34.47 10.07
N GLY A 241 -16.29 34.73 9.69
CA GLY A 241 -15.39 35.63 10.41
C GLY A 241 -14.75 35.04 11.67
N LYS A 242 -15.09 33.80 12.05
CA LYS A 242 -14.54 33.11 13.21
C LYS A 242 -13.46 32.09 12.80
N MET A 243 -12.24 32.37 13.23
CA MET A 243 -11.12 31.44 13.12
C MET A 243 -11.33 30.19 13.98
N GLU A 244 -10.88 29.03 13.50
CA GLU A 244 -10.85 27.82 14.31
C GLU A 244 -10.04 27.99 15.61
N SER A 245 -10.55 27.40 16.70
CA SER A 245 -9.96 27.60 18.03
C SER A 245 -8.77 26.70 18.37
N GLY A 246 -8.61 25.54 17.70
CA GLY A 246 -7.48 24.62 17.93
C GLY A 246 -6.16 25.09 17.30
N LEU A 247 -5.10 24.28 17.43
CA LEU A 247 -3.77 24.53 16.86
C LEU A 247 -3.79 24.76 15.35
N ASP A 248 -2.72 25.31 14.80
CA ASP A 248 -2.57 25.44 13.34
C ASP A 248 -2.46 24.06 12.69
N ARG A 249 -3.01 23.92 11.48
CA ARG A 249 -2.88 22.70 10.68
C ARG A 249 -1.57 22.76 9.93
N HIS A 250 -0.80 21.68 9.98
CA HIS A 250 0.36 21.50 9.11
C HIS A 250 -0.11 20.96 7.77
N SER A 251 0.44 21.49 6.68
CA SER A 251 0.23 20.93 5.35
C SER A 251 0.91 19.58 5.22
N ASP A 252 0.26 18.63 4.55
CA ASP A 252 0.84 17.36 4.13
C ASP A 252 1.11 17.29 2.61
N LEU A 253 0.98 18.41 1.90
CA LEU A 253 1.17 18.49 0.44
C LEU A 253 2.57 18.09 -0.02
N PHE A 254 3.58 18.25 0.83
CA PHE A 254 4.94 17.78 0.55
C PHE A 254 5.07 16.25 0.59
N TYR A 255 4.17 15.57 1.31
CA TYR A 255 4.28 14.15 1.60
C TYR A 255 3.48 13.27 0.65
N VAL A 256 2.43 13.79 0.01
CA VAL A 256 1.50 12.99 -0.80
C VAL A 256 1.56 13.45 -2.26
N GLU A 257 1.73 12.49 -3.16
CA GLU A 257 1.75 12.72 -4.60
C GLU A 257 0.43 13.36 -5.08
N PRO A 258 0.50 14.50 -5.81
CA PRO A 258 -0.67 15.11 -6.45
C PRO A 258 -1.42 14.11 -7.33
N GLN A 259 -2.74 14.14 -7.27
CA GLN A 259 -3.58 13.22 -8.02
C GLN A 259 -3.95 13.81 -9.39
N PRO A 260 -4.15 12.97 -10.42
CA PRO A 260 -4.70 13.45 -11.69
C PRO A 260 -6.07 14.10 -11.51
N ASP A 261 -6.25 15.29 -12.09
CA ASP A 261 -7.50 16.04 -12.17
C ASP A 261 -7.67 16.54 -13.63
N PRO A 262 -8.91 16.80 -14.11
CA PRO A 262 -9.12 17.27 -15.50
C PRO A 262 -8.32 18.52 -15.87
N ASN A 263 -7.96 19.33 -14.86
CA ASN A 263 -7.22 20.57 -15.03
C ASN A 263 -5.72 20.43 -14.68
N GLY A 264 -5.18 19.20 -14.65
CA GLY A 264 -3.78 18.91 -14.31
C GLY A 264 -3.63 18.20 -12.96
N GLN A 265 -2.41 18.14 -12.41
CA GLN A 265 -2.18 17.49 -11.13
C GLN A 265 -2.68 18.35 -9.96
N THR A 266 -3.52 17.79 -9.09
CA THR A 266 -4.10 18.47 -7.92
C THR A 266 -3.94 17.62 -6.67
N ALA A 267 -3.45 18.22 -5.60
CA ALA A 267 -3.41 17.60 -4.29
C ALA A 267 -4.65 17.99 -3.48
N ASN A 268 -5.44 17.00 -3.07
CA ASN A 268 -6.66 17.22 -2.31
C ASN A 268 -6.36 17.26 -0.80
N LEU A 269 -6.83 18.31 -0.13
CA LEU A 269 -6.75 18.53 1.30
C LEU A 269 -8.17 18.46 1.89
N GLU A 270 -8.60 17.27 2.30
CA GLU A 270 -9.88 17.11 2.99
C GLU A 270 -9.80 17.59 4.46
N CYS A 271 -10.82 18.33 4.90
CA CYS A 271 -10.82 19.07 6.16
C CYS A 271 -12.21 19.09 6.83
N ILE A 272 -12.24 19.20 8.16
CA ILE A 272 -13.44 19.55 8.96
C ILE A 272 -13.11 20.78 9.80
N TYR A 273 -14.03 21.74 9.90
CA TYR A 273 -13.88 22.88 10.80
C TYR A 273 -13.84 22.44 12.26
N GLU A 274 -12.79 22.83 12.98
CA GLU A 274 -12.44 22.37 14.32
C GLU A 274 -12.16 20.87 14.45
N GLY A 275 -12.23 20.08 13.38
CA GLY A 275 -12.14 18.61 13.45
C GLY A 275 -10.73 18.01 13.39
N LEU A 276 -10.66 16.73 13.76
CA LEU A 276 -9.51 15.84 13.63
C LEU A 276 -9.42 15.26 12.23
N LEU A 277 -8.18 15.13 11.76
CA LEU A 277 -7.84 14.38 10.56
C LEU A 277 -7.25 13.02 10.95
N THR A 278 -7.62 11.99 10.23
CA THR A 278 -7.05 10.65 10.34
C THR A 278 -6.24 10.39 9.08
N ARG A 279 -4.92 10.31 9.24
CA ARG A 279 -3.99 9.96 8.16
C ARG A 279 -3.74 8.47 8.18
N PHE A 280 -4.08 7.80 7.09
CA PHE A 280 -3.81 6.38 6.89
C PHE A 280 -2.55 6.23 6.07
N ILE A 281 -1.64 5.37 6.53
CA ILE A 281 -0.37 5.07 5.89
C ILE A 281 -0.29 3.56 5.73
N MET A 282 -0.20 3.10 4.49
CA MET A 282 -0.25 1.69 4.13
C MET A 282 0.96 1.28 3.30
N PHE A 283 1.79 0.38 3.83
CA PHE A 283 2.86 -0.22 3.04
C PHE A 283 2.37 -1.47 2.31
N HIS A 284 2.16 -1.35 0.99
CA HIS A 284 1.97 -2.49 0.10
C HIS A 284 2.31 -2.08 -1.33
N PRO A 285 3.30 -2.70 -1.98
CA PRO A 285 3.55 -2.43 -3.39
C PRO A 285 2.46 -3.07 -4.24
N VAL A 286 2.12 -2.38 -5.32
CA VAL A 286 1.12 -2.79 -6.31
C VAL A 286 1.75 -2.70 -7.70
N GLY A 287 1.12 -3.32 -8.69
CA GLY A 287 1.58 -3.26 -10.08
C GLY A 287 1.57 -1.85 -10.68
N PRO A 288 2.21 -1.64 -11.85
CA PRO A 288 2.36 -0.33 -12.47
C PRO A 288 1.03 0.31 -12.91
N THR A 289 -0.02 -0.49 -13.11
CA THR A 289 -1.37 -0.04 -13.50
C THR A 289 -2.36 -0.13 -12.34
N GLU A 290 -1.85 -0.42 -11.13
CA GLU A 290 -2.64 -0.59 -9.93
C GLU A 290 -2.38 0.55 -8.94
N ARG A 291 -3.37 0.79 -8.08
CA ARG A 291 -3.25 1.74 -6.98
C ARG A 291 -4.01 1.28 -5.75
N MET A 292 -3.57 1.79 -4.61
CA MET A 292 -4.30 1.58 -3.35
C MET A 292 -5.42 2.61 -3.21
N VAL A 293 -6.58 2.13 -2.76
CA VAL A 293 -7.69 2.94 -2.27
C VAL A 293 -8.12 2.46 -0.90
N ILE A 294 -8.84 3.31 -0.19
CA ILE A 294 -9.39 3.03 1.12
C ILE A 294 -10.87 3.34 1.13
N THR A 295 -11.65 2.58 1.88
CA THR A 295 -13.05 2.89 2.14
C THR A 295 -13.43 2.51 3.55
N GLY A 296 -14.51 3.08 4.08
CA GLY A 296 -14.92 2.83 5.45
C GLY A 296 -16.22 3.52 5.78
N LYS A 297 -16.60 3.43 7.05
CA LYS A 297 -17.76 4.13 7.61
C LYS A 297 -17.43 5.63 7.73
N GLY A 298 -18.36 6.48 7.29
CA GLY A 298 -18.26 7.93 7.37
C GLY A 298 -18.06 8.56 5.98
N PRO A 299 -18.60 9.77 5.75
CA PRO A 299 -18.58 10.43 4.45
C PRO A 299 -17.17 10.82 3.98
N GLY A 300 -16.20 10.95 4.88
CA GLY A 300 -14.78 11.12 4.55
C GLY A 300 -14.17 9.87 3.91
N LEU A 301 -14.54 8.68 4.39
CA LEU A 301 -14.06 7.38 3.90
C LEU A 301 -14.96 6.77 2.79
N GLY A 302 -15.99 7.51 2.37
CA GLY A 302 -16.84 7.12 1.24
C GLY A 302 -17.89 6.06 1.56
N ASP A 303 -18.26 5.87 2.84
CA ASP A 303 -19.38 5.05 3.30
C ASP A 303 -19.50 3.65 2.64
N TRP A 304 -18.36 2.95 2.51
CA TRP A 304 -18.25 1.63 1.88
C TRP A 304 -18.61 1.56 0.39
N GLN A 305 -18.59 2.68 -0.34
CA GLN A 305 -18.91 2.77 -1.77
C GLN A 305 -17.69 3.16 -2.63
N PRO A 306 -16.69 2.28 -2.78
CA PRO A 306 -15.46 2.58 -3.52
C PRO A 306 -15.65 2.58 -5.05
N ALA A 307 -16.70 1.98 -5.59
CA ALA A 307 -16.94 1.92 -7.03
C ALA A 307 -17.42 3.27 -7.59
N ASP A 308 -18.25 3.98 -6.82
CA ASP A 308 -18.81 5.27 -7.22
C ASP A 308 -17.92 6.45 -6.78
N ASN A 309 -17.11 6.26 -5.72
CA ASN A 309 -16.22 7.28 -5.18
C ASN A 309 -14.94 6.68 -4.56
N PRO A 310 -14.02 6.12 -5.36
CA PRO A 310 -12.81 5.51 -4.84
C PRO A 310 -11.95 6.56 -4.15
N ARG A 311 -11.85 6.50 -2.81
CA ARG A 311 -10.95 7.37 -2.06
C ARG A 311 -9.51 6.94 -2.30
N ARG A 312 -8.88 7.63 -3.26
CA ARG A 312 -7.52 7.36 -3.71
C ARG A 312 -6.54 7.62 -2.58
N MET A 313 -5.54 6.75 -2.46
CA MET A 313 -4.33 7.03 -1.69
C MET A 313 -3.23 7.47 -2.64
N GLY A 314 -2.44 8.47 -2.24
CA GLY A 314 -1.24 8.88 -2.98
C GLY A 314 -0.01 8.16 -2.44
N LEU A 315 0.99 7.90 -3.27
CA LEU A 315 2.22 7.25 -2.81
C LEU A 315 3.13 8.30 -2.16
N GLY A 316 3.41 8.14 -0.87
CA GLY A 316 4.14 9.14 -0.10
C GLY A 316 5.65 9.09 -0.22
N ASN A 317 6.33 9.90 0.60
CA ASN A 317 7.79 10.00 0.62
C ASN A 317 8.49 8.72 1.11
N TYR A 318 9.73 8.50 0.66
CA TYR A 318 10.55 7.41 1.20
C TYR A 318 10.74 7.59 2.71
N ARG A 319 10.47 6.53 3.47
CA ARG A 319 10.62 6.49 4.92
C ARG A 319 11.18 5.15 5.36
N THR A 320 11.72 5.12 6.57
CA THR A 320 12.03 3.87 7.25
C THR A 320 10.72 3.24 7.73
N LEU A 321 10.41 2.05 7.22
CA LEU A 321 9.22 1.27 7.55
C LEU A 321 9.38 0.61 8.92
N LEU A 322 8.28 0.06 9.46
CA LEU A 322 8.29 -0.73 10.70
C LEU A 322 9.21 -1.96 10.63
N THR A 323 9.57 -2.40 9.43
CA THR A 323 10.54 -3.47 9.19
C THR A 323 12.00 -2.97 9.14
N ASN A 324 12.25 -1.69 9.44
CA ASN A 324 13.55 -1.00 9.32
C ASN A 324 14.13 -0.91 7.90
N ILE A 325 13.29 -1.01 6.87
CA ILE A 325 13.71 -0.88 5.47
C ILE A 325 13.20 0.44 4.91
N LYS A 326 13.92 1.03 3.95
CA LYS A 326 13.43 2.20 3.23
C LYS A 326 12.38 1.79 2.19
N GLY A 327 11.21 2.43 2.21
CA GLY A 327 10.15 2.24 1.23
C GLY A 327 9.18 3.42 1.19
N ARG A 328 8.32 3.45 0.16
CA ARG A 328 7.21 4.41 0.05
C ARG A 328 5.91 3.74 0.51
N CYS A 329 5.04 4.49 1.16
CA CYS A 329 3.73 4.02 1.64
C CYS A 329 2.61 4.72 0.88
N TRP A 330 1.46 4.07 0.72
CA TRP A 330 0.23 4.71 0.30
C TRP A 330 -0.32 5.54 1.43
N GLU A 331 -0.70 6.78 1.16
CA GLU A 331 -1.10 7.76 2.16
C GLU A 331 -2.37 8.49 1.74
N ALA A 332 -3.28 8.67 2.69
CA ALA A 332 -4.43 9.54 2.52
C ALA A 332 -4.88 10.08 3.87
N THR A 333 -5.34 11.33 3.86
CA THR A 333 -5.82 12.02 5.04
C THR A 333 -7.31 12.24 4.89
N PHE A 334 -8.09 11.69 5.84
CA PHE A 334 -9.54 11.84 5.85
C PHE A 334 -10.00 12.57 7.09
N PRO A 335 -11.07 13.37 6.95
CA PRO A 335 -11.71 13.97 8.09
C PRO A 335 -12.41 12.90 8.94
N ALA A 336 -12.12 12.87 10.24
CA ALA A 336 -12.89 12.09 11.21
C ALA A 336 -13.91 13.02 11.88
N ALA A 337 -15.20 12.75 11.69
CA ALA A 337 -16.23 13.52 12.37
C ALA A 337 -16.17 13.29 13.88
N GLN A 338 -16.74 14.22 14.66
CA GLN A 338 -16.76 14.11 16.13
C GLN A 338 -17.44 12.82 16.61
N GLU A 339 -18.46 12.37 15.90
CA GLU A 339 -19.16 11.09 16.13
C GLU A 339 -18.33 9.85 15.73
N ASP A 340 -17.33 10.00 14.85
CA ASP A 340 -16.46 8.91 14.39
C ASP A 340 -15.23 8.69 15.30
N ILE A 341 -15.05 9.54 16.32
CA ILE A 341 -13.92 9.49 17.26
C ILE A 341 -13.88 8.16 18.04
N GLU A 342 -15.06 7.59 18.32
CA GLU A 342 -15.19 6.39 19.14
C GLU A 342 -14.82 5.12 18.37
N LYS A 343 -15.09 5.05 17.07
CA LYS A 343 -14.75 3.88 16.25
C LYS A 343 -14.73 4.19 14.76
N VAL A 344 -13.54 4.17 14.17
CA VAL A 344 -13.38 4.25 12.71
C VAL A 344 -13.22 2.84 12.15
N SER A 345 -14.11 2.43 11.24
CA SER A 345 -14.03 1.14 10.55
C SER A 345 -13.71 1.32 9.07
N TYR A 346 -12.72 0.62 8.56
CA TYR A 346 -12.19 0.84 7.20
C TYR A 346 -11.59 -0.43 6.59
N ARG A 347 -11.33 -0.40 5.28
CA ARG A 347 -10.64 -1.43 4.50
C ARG A 347 -9.84 -0.81 3.36
N TYR A 348 -8.78 -1.52 2.98
CA TYR A 348 -8.00 -1.23 1.79
C TYR A 348 -8.46 -2.07 0.59
N ILE A 349 -8.28 -1.51 -0.61
CA ILE A 349 -8.63 -2.15 -1.87
C ILE A 349 -7.55 -1.77 -2.88
N ILE A 350 -7.10 -2.73 -3.68
CA ILE A 350 -6.27 -2.46 -4.86
C ILE A 350 -7.20 -2.32 -6.05
N VAL A 351 -7.06 -1.23 -6.80
CA VAL A 351 -7.82 -0.96 -8.02
C VAL A 351 -6.85 -0.96 -9.19
N ASN A 352 -7.15 -1.74 -10.23
CA ASN A 352 -6.44 -1.67 -11.49
C ASN A 352 -7.11 -0.59 -12.37
N ASP A 353 -6.37 0.45 -12.74
CA ASP A 353 -6.94 1.62 -13.41
C ASP A 353 -7.33 1.34 -14.88
N GLU A 354 -6.70 0.36 -15.53
CA GLU A 354 -7.02 -0.03 -16.91
C GLU A 354 -8.26 -0.94 -16.98
N THR A 355 -8.27 -2.01 -16.20
CA THR A 355 -9.33 -3.03 -16.22
C THR A 355 -10.52 -2.69 -15.32
N ARG A 356 -10.36 -1.72 -14.42
CA ARG A 356 -11.31 -1.38 -13.33
C ARG A 356 -11.59 -2.52 -12.37
N SER A 357 -10.80 -3.60 -12.41
CA SER A 357 -10.90 -4.69 -11.45
C SER A 357 -10.48 -4.23 -10.06
N THR A 358 -11.08 -4.84 -9.03
CA THR A 358 -10.81 -4.51 -7.63
C THR A 358 -10.44 -5.76 -6.85
N VAL A 359 -9.40 -5.66 -6.05
CA VAL A 359 -8.99 -6.69 -5.10
C VAL A 359 -9.21 -6.12 -3.70
N TRP A 360 -10.17 -6.70 -2.99
CA TRP A 360 -10.45 -6.33 -1.62
C TRP A 360 -9.53 -7.09 -0.66
N GLU A 361 -9.21 -6.43 0.44
CA GLU A 361 -8.66 -7.11 1.59
C GLU A 361 -9.63 -8.22 2.05
N SER A 362 -9.08 -9.39 2.33
CA SER A 362 -9.82 -10.58 2.78
C SER A 362 -10.25 -10.48 4.24
N GLU A 363 -9.45 -9.78 5.04
CA GLU A 363 -9.53 -9.72 6.49
C GLU A 363 -10.75 -8.93 6.96
N PRO A 364 -11.31 -9.20 8.15
CA PRO A 364 -12.37 -8.38 8.72
C PRO A 364 -12.06 -6.87 8.63
N ASN A 365 -13.10 -6.04 8.64
CA ASN A 365 -12.92 -4.60 8.65
C ASN A 365 -11.88 -4.20 9.71
N ARG A 366 -10.94 -3.34 9.35
CA ARG A 366 -9.99 -2.75 10.29
C ARG A 366 -10.74 -1.77 11.16
N PHE A 367 -10.29 -1.62 12.41
CA PHE A 367 -10.90 -0.72 13.38
C PHE A 367 -9.84 0.11 14.10
N ILE A 368 -10.14 1.39 14.30
CA ILE A 368 -9.48 2.24 15.30
C ILE A 368 -10.48 2.39 16.44
N GLU A 369 -10.20 1.79 17.60
CA GLU A 369 -11.13 1.71 18.74
C GLU A 369 -11.20 3.00 19.59
N CYS A 370 -10.29 3.95 19.37
CA CYS A 370 -10.33 5.30 19.92
C CYS A 370 -9.26 6.13 19.21
N LEU A 371 -9.59 7.33 18.75
CA LEU A 371 -8.59 8.27 18.21
C LEU A 371 -7.95 9.07 19.37
N PRO A 372 -6.71 8.77 19.78
CA PRO A 372 -6.02 9.52 20.82
C PRO A 372 -5.83 10.98 20.35
N GLY A 373 -6.19 11.93 21.20
CA GLY A 373 -6.05 13.36 20.89
C GLY A 373 -7.34 14.04 20.39
N ALA A 374 -8.42 13.27 20.23
CA ALA A 374 -9.66 13.76 19.65
C ALA A 374 -10.32 14.89 20.44
N ILE A 375 -10.72 14.77 21.71
CA ILE A 375 -11.34 15.92 22.41
C ILE A 375 -10.89 16.00 23.87
N SER A 376 -10.52 17.20 24.32
CA SER A 376 -10.36 17.50 25.75
C SER A 376 -11.74 17.57 26.39
N THR A 377 -12.02 16.63 27.30
CA THR A 377 -13.31 16.41 27.97
C THR A 377 -13.85 17.62 28.75
N SER A 378 -13.04 18.65 29.01
CA SER A 378 -13.45 19.87 29.69
C SER A 378 -13.72 21.08 28.78
N SER A 379 -13.28 21.07 27.52
CA SER A 379 -13.33 22.27 26.66
C SER A 379 -13.87 22.04 25.25
N GLY A 380 -14.11 20.79 24.84
CA GLY A 380 -14.56 20.48 23.48
C GLY A 380 -13.50 20.70 22.40
N LYS A 381 -12.24 20.99 22.79
CA LYS A 381 -11.12 21.26 21.86
C LYS A 381 -10.22 20.06 21.68
N TYR A 382 -9.70 19.88 20.46
CA TYR A 382 -8.75 18.83 20.11
C TYR A 382 -7.39 19.05 20.77
N ARG A 383 -6.79 17.98 21.31
CA ARG A 383 -5.40 18.01 21.85
C ARG A 383 -4.37 17.93 20.72
N GLN A 384 -4.70 17.20 19.66
CA GLN A 384 -3.95 17.10 18.40
C GLN A 384 -4.95 17.12 17.24
N ARG A 385 -4.59 17.74 16.11
CA ARG A 385 -5.46 17.87 14.92
C ARG A 385 -5.28 16.77 13.88
N GLU A 386 -4.33 15.88 14.09
CA GLU A 386 -4.06 14.75 13.21
C GLU A 386 -3.75 13.51 14.06
N TYR A 387 -4.32 12.37 13.66
CA TYR A 387 -3.95 11.04 14.13
C TYR A 387 -3.41 10.24 12.96
N THR A 388 -2.31 9.51 13.16
CA THR A 388 -1.70 8.69 12.11
C THR A 388 -1.90 7.20 12.39
N GLN A 389 -2.54 6.51 11.46
CA GLN A 389 -2.71 5.06 11.45
C GLN A 389 -1.70 4.43 10.48
N PHE A 390 -0.83 3.56 10.98
CA PHE A 390 0.11 2.80 10.18
C PHE A 390 -0.37 1.37 9.98
N ASP A 391 -0.48 0.95 8.73
CA ASP A 391 -0.85 -0.39 8.30
C ASP A 391 0.24 -0.97 7.36
N GLY A 392 0.42 -2.29 7.38
CA GLY A 392 1.50 -2.94 6.63
C GLY A 392 1.21 -4.36 6.15
N ASN A 393 -0.04 -4.81 6.20
CA ASN A 393 -0.41 -6.22 5.98
C ASN A 393 -1.69 -6.36 5.11
N PHE A 394 -1.63 -5.96 3.84
CA PHE A 394 -2.72 -6.24 2.90
C PHE A 394 -2.72 -7.72 2.54
N VAL A 395 -3.84 -8.41 2.79
CA VAL A 395 -4.03 -9.80 2.41
C VAL A 395 -5.21 -9.89 1.47
N ALA A 396 -4.95 -10.20 0.21
CA ALA A 396 -5.99 -10.34 -0.82
C ALA A 396 -6.92 -11.53 -0.52
N LYS A 397 -8.13 -11.49 -1.07
CA LYS A 397 -9.10 -12.60 -1.00
C LYS A 397 -8.57 -13.92 -1.55
N GLU A 398 -7.75 -13.85 -2.59
CA GLU A 398 -7.12 -15.02 -3.17
C GLU A 398 -5.69 -15.15 -2.66
N LEU A 399 -5.32 -16.35 -2.21
CA LEU A 399 -3.93 -16.63 -1.87
C LEU A 399 -3.04 -16.48 -3.12
N SER A 400 -2.10 -15.55 -3.03
CA SER A 400 -0.99 -15.39 -3.96
C SER A 400 0.32 -15.70 -3.25
N PHE A 401 1.13 -16.54 -3.88
CA PHE A 401 2.46 -16.90 -3.42
C PHE A 401 3.41 -17.10 -4.58
N ASP A 402 4.70 -16.91 -4.30
CA ASP A 402 5.74 -16.94 -5.32
C ASP A 402 6.68 -18.13 -5.07
N ASP A 403 7.13 -18.73 -6.17
CA ASP A 403 8.28 -19.64 -6.19
C ASP A 403 9.54 -18.82 -5.99
N ILE A 404 10.15 -18.98 -4.81
CA ILE A 404 11.33 -18.23 -4.41
C ILE A 404 12.58 -18.93 -4.93
N ASP A 405 12.69 -20.22 -4.67
CA ASP A 405 13.81 -21.07 -5.07
C ASP A 405 13.34 -22.52 -5.22
N HIS A 406 14.24 -23.45 -5.58
CA HIS A 406 13.97 -24.87 -5.74
C HIS A 406 13.15 -25.44 -4.57
N ASN A 407 11.85 -25.70 -4.83
CA ASN A 407 10.88 -26.24 -3.88
C ASN A 407 10.55 -25.34 -2.67
N LEU A 408 10.84 -24.04 -2.75
CA LEU A 408 10.55 -23.04 -1.73
C LEU A 408 9.54 -22.02 -2.23
N PHE A 409 8.43 -21.88 -1.50
CA PHE A 409 7.37 -20.93 -1.79
C PHE A 409 7.20 -19.94 -0.63
N CYS A 410 6.80 -18.70 -0.94
CA CYS A 410 6.58 -17.64 0.06
C CYS A 410 5.29 -16.86 -0.21
N GLY A 411 4.52 -16.57 0.84
CA GLY A 411 3.33 -15.73 0.72
C GLY A 411 2.62 -15.45 2.04
N ALA A 412 1.36 -15.01 1.93
CA ALA A 412 0.48 -14.71 3.06
C ALA A 412 -0.11 -15.98 3.70
N TYR A 413 -0.79 -15.87 4.83
CA TYR A 413 -1.41 -17.05 5.46
C TYR A 413 -2.60 -17.59 4.63
N PRO A 414 -2.75 -18.92 4.47
CA PRO A 414 -3.93 -19.52 3.85
C PRO A 414 -5.15 -19.40 4.77
N GLN A 415 -6.34 -19.25 4.20
CA GLN A 415 -7.57 -18.92 4.96
C GLN A 415 -8.69 -19.94 4.79
N CYS A 416 -8.70 -20.68 3.68
CA CYS A 416 -9.74 -21.64 3.36
C CYS A 416 -9.22 -22.86 2.59
N LEU A 417 -10.12 -23.82 2.31
CA LEU A 417 -9.80 -25.03 1.57
C LEU A 417 -9.27 -24.72 0.16
N GLU A 418 -9.83 -23.74 -0.52
CA GLU A 418 -9.41 -23.34 -1.87
C GLU A 418 -7.94 -22.92 -1.91
N ASP A 419 -7.46 -22.21 -0.89
CA ASP A 419 -6.05 -21.85 -0.75
C ASP A 419 -5.17 -23.09 -0.58
N VAL A 420 -5.60 -24.05 0.25
CA VAL A 420 -4.90 -25.33 0.43
C VAL A 420 -4.86 -26.12 -0.87
N LEU A 421 -5.93 -26.12 -1.66
CA LEU A 421 -5.97 -26.78 -2.95
C LEU A 421 -5.01 -26.12 -3.95
N LYS A 422 -4.95 -24.79 -4.00
CA LYS A 422 -3.94 -24.05 -4.80
C LYS A 422 -2.51 -24.42 -4.41
N MET A 423 -2.23 -24.52 -3.11
CA MET A 423 -0.92 -24.98 -2.61
C MET A 423 -0.63 -26.42 -3.02
N LYS A 424 -1.64 -27.29 -3.02
CA LYS A 424 -1.51 -28.70 -3.42
C LYS A 424 -1.21 -28.84 -4.89
N GLU A 425 -1.84 -28.04 -5.73
CA GLU A 425 -1.57 -27.96 -7.17
C GLU A 425 -0.13 -27.53 -7.45
N ALA A 426 0.44 -26.62 -6.66
CA ALA A 426 1.87 -26.28 -6.72
C ALA A 426 2.80 -27.42 -6.20
N GLY A 427 2.23 -28.45 -5.58
CA GLY A 427 2.92 -29.60 -5.02
C GLY A 427 3.52 -29.35 -3.64
N VAL A 428 2.98 -28.39 -2.89
CA VAL A 428 3.39 -28.14 -1.49
C VAL A 428 3.12 -29.37 -0.64
N THR A 429 4.11 -29.75 0.17
CA THR A 429 4.03 -30.89 1.10
C THR A 429 4.29 -30.48 2.56
N GLY A 430 4.97 -29.36 2.78
CA GLY A 430 5.26 -28.81 4.11
C GLY A 430 4.87 -27.34 4.20
N ILE A 431 4.38 -26.92 5.37
CA ILE A 431 3.93 -25.56 5.64
C ILE A 431 4.64 -25.07 6.90
N LEU A 432 5.42 -24.02 6.77
CA LEU A 432 6.02 -23.32 7.90
C LEU A 432 5.25 -22.03 8.18
N ASN A 433 4.48 -22.05 9.27
CA ASN A 433 3.72 -20.90 9.75
C ASN A 433 4.52 -20.16 10.84
N LEU A 434 4.86 -18.90 10.57
CA LEU A 434 5.63 -18.04 11.49
C LEU A 434 4.76 -17.14 12.39
N GLN A 435 3.43 -17.23 12.28
CA GLN A 435 2.49 -16.43 13.06
C GLN A 435 2.46 -16.87 14.53
N THR A 436 2.40 -15.85 15.39
CA THR A 436 2.09 -15.99 16.81
C THR A 436 0.60 -16.27 17.01
N ASP A 437 0.21 -16.71 18.21
CA ASP A 437 -1.21 -16.89 18.54
C ASP A 437 -1.96 -15.55 18.51
N GLU A 438 -1.29 -14.44 18.84
CA GLU A 438 -1.87 -13.10 18.76
C GLU A 438 -2.16 -12.69 17.31
N ASP A 439 -1.25 -12.99 16.37
CA ASP A 439 -1.48 -12.77 14.94
C ASP A 439 -2.73 -13.51 14.47
N ILE A 440 -2.83 -14.81 14.80
CA ILE A 440 -3.91 -15.71 14.41
C ILE A 440 -5.25 -15.22 15.00
N HIS A 441 -5.25 -14.84 16.27
CA HIS A 441 -6.44 -14.34 16.96
C HIS A 441 -6.94 -13.03 16.36
N LYS A 442 -6.04 -12.05 16.13
CA LYS A 442 -6.38 -10.76 15.51
C LYS A 442 -6.97 -10.92 14.11
N ARG A 443 -6.54 -11.95 13.37
CA ARG A 443 -7.01 -12.26 12.02
C ARG A 443 -8.20 -13.22 11.98
N GLN A 444 -8.65 -13.69 13.14
CA GLN A 444 -9.77 -14.62 13.30
C GLN A 444 -9.63 -15.91 12.48
N VAL A 445 -8.39 -16.41 12.35
CA VAL A 445 -8.11 -17.64 11.59
C VAL A 445 -8.52 -18.86 12.40
N ASN A 446 -9.37 -19.71 11.83
CA ASN A 446 -9.73 -20.98 12.43
C ASN A 446 -8.64 -22.04 12.16
N MET A 447 -7.68 -22.15 13.06
CA MET A 447 -6.56 -23.09 12.91
C MET A 447 -6.98 -24.56 12.93
N ASP A 448 -7.99 -24.95 13.70
CA ASP A 448 -8.46 -26.34 13.72
C ASP A 448 -8.99 -26.79 12.35
N MET A 449 -9.74 -25.90 11.70
CA MET A 449 -10.21 -26.10 10.33
C MET A 449 -9.05 -26.16 9.34
N MET A 450 -8.11 -25.22 9.41
CA MET A 450 -6.95 -25.19 8.50
C MET A 450 -6.07 -26.43 8.67
N ASP A 451 -5.78 -26.83 9.91
CA ASP A 451 -5.04 -28.04 10.24
C ASP A 451 -5.70 -29.29 9.66
N LYS A 452 -7.03 -29.36 9.70
CA LYS A 452 -7.78 -30.43 9.04
C LYS A 452 -7.58 -30.38 7.52
N HIS A 453 -7.72 -29.22 6.90
CA HIS A 453 -7.53 -29.07 5.45
C HIS A 453 -6.12 -29.45 5.00
N TYR A 454 -5.08 -29.05 5.74
CA TYR A 454 -3.70 -29.42 5.45
C TYR A 454 -3.50 -30.94 5.52
N ARG A 455 -3.95 -31.58 6.61
CA ARG A 455 -3.84 -33.04 6.78
C ARG A 455 -4.57 -33.82 5.69
N ASP A 456 -5.81 -33.44 5.38
CA ASP A 456 -6.63 -34.09 4.35
C ASP A 456 -6.00 -33.98 2.95
N ASN A 457 -5.12 -33.00 2.75
CA ASN A 457 -4.40 -32.77 1.50
C ASN A 457 -2.93 -33.20 1.53
N GLY A 458 -2.50 -33.93 2.56
CA GLY A 458 -1.16 -34.51 2.63
C GLY A 458 -0.06 -33.49 2.92
N MET A 459 -0.40 -32.37 3.57
CA MET A 459 0.55 -31.33 3.96
C MET A 459 0.84 -31.37 5.46
N GLU A 460 2.13 -31.29 5.81
CA GLU A 460 2.58 -31.17 7.19
C GLU A 460 2.66 -29.70 7.61
N LEU A 461 1.94 -29.31 8.66
CA LEU A 461 2.08 -27.99 9.27
C LEU A 461 3.13 -28.03 10.39
N CYS A 462 4.06 -27.07 10.38
CA CYS A 462 4.91 -26.73 11.52
C CYS A 462 4.79 -25.25 11.85
N ARG A 463 4.69 -24.93 13.15
CA ARG A 463 4.62 -23.57 13.64
C ARG A 463 5.94 -23.19 14.31
N VAL A 464 6.52 -22.07 13.87
CA VAL A 464 7.65 -21.42 14.54
C VAL A 464 7.25 -19.96 14.80
N PRO A 465 6.56 -19.67 15.91
CA PRO A 465 6.10 -18.31 16.18
C PRO A 465 7.27 -17.33 16.27
N ILE A 466 7.19 -16.21 15.55
CA ILE A 466 8.14 -15.09 15.61
C ILE A 466 7.32 -13.80 15.67
N LEU A 467 7.63 -12.91 16.62
CA LEU A 467 6.91 -11.65 16.82
C LEU A 467 7.01 -10.75 15.58
N ASP A 468 5.88 -10.18 15.16
CA ASP A 468 5.86 -9.24 14.04
C ASP A 468 6.52 -7.92 14.40
N PHE A 469 7.18 -7.27 13.44
CA PHE A 469 7.90 -6.00 13.62
C PHE A 469 8.93 -6.01 14.77
N HIS A 470 9.44 -7.17 15.17
CA HIS A 470 10.38 -7.32 16.29
C HIS A 470 11.74 -7.88 15.82
N GLY A 471 12.69 -6.99 15.57
CA GLY A 471 14.02 -7.35 15.02
C GLY A 471 14.80 -8.35 15.89
N ASP A 472 14.84 -8.13 17.21
CA ASP A 472 15.59 -9.03 18.11
C ASP A 472 15.01 -10.44 18.18
N ASP A 473 13.67 -10.57 18.21
CA ASP A 473 13.01 -11.88 18.21
C ASP A 473 13.25 -12.61 16.88
N MET A 474 13.21 -11.89 15.76
CA MET A 474 13.61 -12.42 14.47
C MET A 474 15.07 -12.92 14.48
N ALA A 475 15.98 -12.13 15.06
CA ALA A 475 17.39 -12.50 15.18
C ALA A 475 17.64 -13.71 16.10
N ALA A 476 16.83 -13.88 17.14
CA ALA A 476 16.95 -14.97 18.10
C ALA A 476 16.32 -16.29 17.58
N ARG A 477 15.16 -16.19 16.92
CA ARG A 477 14.32 -17.34 16.57
C ARG A 477 14.40 -17.79 15.11
N GLY A 478 14.92 -16.95 14.20
CA GLY A 478 14.99 -17.26 12.77
C GLY A 478 15.65 -18.59 12.43
N LYS A 479 16.66 -19.00 13.21
CA LYS A 479 17.33 -20.31 13.07
C LYS A 479 16.39 -21.51 13.21
N PHE A 480 15.35 -21.43 14.03
CA PHE A 480 14.37 -22.51 14.18
C PHE A 480 13.52 -22.64 12.91
N GLY A 481 13.19 -21.52 12.25
CA GLY A 481 12.55 -21.54 10.95
C GLY A 481 13.43 -22.21 9.89
N VAL A 482 14.72 -21.82 9.83
CA VAL A 482 15.70 -22.43 8.91
C VAL A 482 15.82 -23.95 9.12
N LYS A 483 15.80 -24.41 10.37
CA LYS A 483 15.80 -25.83 10.73
C LYS A 483 14.62 -26.57 10.12
N GLU A 484 13.42 -26.04 10.30
CA GLU A 484 12.19 -26.68 9.84
C GLU A 484 12.06 -26.65 8.32
N VAL A 485 12.47 -25.55 7.66
CA VAL A 485 12.58 -25.52 6.19
C VAL A 485 13.50 -26.63 5.69
N SER A 486 14.69 -26.76 6.30
CA SER A 486 15.65 -27.81 5.93
C SER A 486 15.04 -29.20 6.11
N ARG A 487 14.40 -29.47 7.25
CA ARG A 487 13.78 -30.76 7.56
C ARG A 487 12.67 -31.11 6.56
N MET A 488 11.78 -30.17 6.27
CA MET A 488 10.65 -30.37 5.37
C MET A 488 11.09 -30.54 3.91
N LEU A 489 12.14 -29.83 3.46
CA LEU A 489 12.71 -30.05 2.13
C LEU A 489 13.33 -31.44 1.99
N HIS A 490 13.99 -31.94 3.05
CA HIS A 490 14.57 -33.28 3.03
C HIS A 490 13.52 -34.39 3.10
N ASN A 491 12.30 -34.13 3.62
CA ASN A 491 11.13 -35.04 3.66
C ASN A 491 11.46 -36.55 3.68
N ASN A 492 12.23 -36.99 4.67
CA ASN A 492 12.68 -38.39 4.81
C ASN A 492 13.37 -38.96 3.54
N GLY A 493 14.16 -38.15 2.84
CA GLY A 493 14.88 -38.50 1.61
C GLY A 493 14.02 -38.48 0.34
N LYS A 494 12.71 -38.18 0.43
CA LYS A 494 11.80 -38.18 -0.73
C LYS A 494 11.78 -36.86 -1.50
N GLY A 495 12.34 -35.81 -0.92
CA GLY A 495 12.16 -34.42 -1.39
C GLY A 495 10.78 -33.89 -1.01
N GLY A 496 10.75 -32.69 -0.45
CA GLY A 496 9.52 -31.96 -0.13
C GLY A 496 9.49 -30.60 -0.83
N LYS A 497 8.32 -29.98 -0.85
CA LYS A 497 8.17 -28.57 -1.19
C LYS A 497 7.55 -27.82 -0.04
N VAL A 498 8.15 -26.70 0.33
CA VAL A 498 7.84 -25.98 1.57
C VAL A 498 7.22 -24.63 1.23
N TYR A 499 6.05 -24.38 1.80
CA TYR A 499 5.44 -23.07 1.83
C TYR A 499 5.75 -22.37 3.14
N VAL A 500 6.49 -21.26 3.08
CA VAL A 500 6.81 -20.46 4.27
C VAL A 500 5.94 -19.21 4.27
N HIS A 501 5.16 -19.02 5.33
CA HIS A 501 4.32 -17.83 5.47
C HIS A 501 4.43 -17.20 6.86
N CYS A 502 4.10 -15.93 6.91
CA CYS A 502 3.78 -15.22 8.15
C CYS A 502 2.35 -14.71 7.99
N THR A 503 2.09 -13.44 8.29
CA THR A 503 0.79 -12.83 8.01
C THR A 503 0.73 -12.30 6.56
N ALA A 504 1.48 -11.26 6.18
CA ALA A 504 1.46 -10.78 4.79
C ALA A 504 2.48 -11.43 3.83
N GLY A 505 3.40 -12.25 4.36
CA GLY A 505 4.50 -12.81 3.56
C GLY A 505 5.52 -11.76 3.12
N MET A 506 5.69 -10.69 3.90
CA MET A 506 6.55 -9.54 3.55
C MET A 506 7.76 -9.38 4.48
N GLY A 507 7.64 -9.72 5.77
CA GLY A 507 8.70 -9.51 6.77
C GLY A 507 9.37 -10.81 7.22
N ARG A 508 8.71 -11.53 8.15
CA ARG A 508 9.25 -12.73 8.84
C ARG A 508 9.53 -13.90 7.88
N ALA A 509 8.59 -14.24 7.01
CA ALA A 509 8.74 -15.35 6.05
C ALA A 509 9.92 -15.17 5.08
N PRO A 510 10.05 -14.04 4.35
CA PRO A 510 11.21 -13.83 3.51
C PRO A 510 12.51 -13.70 4.29
N ALA A 511 12.49 -13.25 5.56
CA ALA A 511 13.68 -13.24 6.40
C ALA A 511 14.17 -14.66 6.70
N VAL A 512 13.28 -15.59 7.08
CA VAL A 512 13.64 -17.01 7.29
C VAL A 512 14.17 -17.64 6.01
N LEU A 513 13.57 -17.35 4.86
CA LEU A 513 14.06 -17.85 3.57
C LEU A 513 15.44 -17.29 3.21
N CYS A 514 15.69 -16.00 3.43
CA CYS A 514 17.04 -15.42 3.26
C CYS A 514 18.06 -16.13 4.14
N LEU A 515 17.73 -16.34 5.42
CA LEU A 515 18.61 -17.05 6.35
C LEU A 515 18.85 -18.52 5.93
N TYR A 516 17.84 -19.18 5.35
CA TYR A 516 17.99 -20.52 4.78
C TYR A 516 18.97 -20.51 3.60
N LEU A 517 18.79 -19.62 2.63
CA LEU A 517 19.68 -19.50 1.46
C LEU A 517 21.12 -19.20 1.86
N VAL A 518 21.32 -18.34 2.86
CA VAL A 518 22.65 -18.05 3.41
C VAL A 518 23.25 -19.29 4.08
N HIS A 519 22.47 -19.98 4.92
CA HIS A 519 22.99 -21.06 5.75
C HIS A 519 23.19 -22.39 5.00
N ARG A 520 22.29 -22.72 4.07
CA ARG A 520 22.25 -24.03 3.39
C ARG A 520 22.71 -23.97 1.94
N GLU A 521 22.46 -22.87 1.26
CA GLU A 521 22.77 -22.72 -0.17
C GLU A 521 24.01 -21.83 -0.42
N GLY A 522 24.63 -21.29 0.63
CA GLY A 522 25.90 -20.54 0.55
C GLY A 522 25.79 -19.13 -0.03
N TYR A 523 24.58 -18.56 -0.08
CA TYR A 523 24.39 -17.18 -0.54
C TYR A 523 25.02 -16.17 0.42
N LYS A 524 25.47 -15.02 -0.10
CA LYS A 524 25.63 -13.83 0.74
C LYS A 524 24.26 -13.26 1.08
N LEU A 525 24.16 -12.56 2.21
CA LEU A 525 22.87 -12.03 2.67
C LEU A 525 22.25 -11.06 1.65
N GLU A 526 23.08 -10.21 1.05
CA GLU A 526 22.66 -9.23 0.04
C GLU A 526 22.16 -9.91 -1.24
N ASP A 527 22.83 -10.99 -1.65
CA ASP A 527 22.45 -11.78 -2.82
C ASP A 527 21.13 -12.51 -2.57
N ALA A 528 20.97 -13.12 -1.39
CA ALA A 528 19.73 -13.78 -0.97
C ALA A 528 18.56 -12.77 -0.94
N MET A 529 18.77 -11.59 -0.35
CA MET A 529 17.74 -10.54 -0.34
C MET A 529 17.35 -10.09 -1.75
N SER A 530 18.35 -9.85 -2.60
CA SER A 530 18.12 -9.41 -3.99
C SER A 530 17.36 -10.47 -4.77
N HIS A 531 17.71 -11.75 -4.59
CA HIS A 531 17.03 -12.89 -5.18
C HIS A 531 15.56 -12.97 -4.76
N ILE A 532 15.28 -13.00 -3.45
CA ILE A 532 13.90 -13.06 -2.95
C ILE A 532 13.10 -11.82 -3.38
N LYS A 533 13.70 -10.62 -3.34
CA LYS A 533 13.04 -9.38 -3.77
C LYS A 533 12.71 -9.39 -5.26
N HIS A 534 13.56 -9.98 -6.09
CA HIS A 534 13.30 -10.15 -7.52
C HIS A 534 12.12 -11.10 -7.76
N ARG A 535 12.01 -12.20 -7.00
CA ARG A 535 10.94 -13.19 -7.12
C ARG A 535 9.63 -12.71 -6.51
N ARG A 536 9.68 -11.97 -5.42
CA ARG A 536 8.52 -11.38 -4.72
C ARG A 536 8.80 -9.90 -4.42
N PRO A 537 8.44 -8.97 -5.31
CA PRO A 537 8.71 -7.54 -5.15
C PRO A 537 8.10 -6.92 -3.88
N SER A 538 7.10 -7.56 -3.27
CA SER A 538 6.46 -7.08 -2.04
C SER A 538 7.26 -7.30 -0.76
N VAL A 539 8.34 -8.08 -0.78
CA VAL A 539 9.08 -8.36 0.45
C VAL A 539 9.83 -7.13 0.96
N GLY A 540 9.90 -7.06 2.29
CA GLY A 540 10.74 -6.16 3.05
C GLY A 540 11.18 -6.82 4.37
N PRO A 541 12.08 -7.83 4.32
CA PRO A 541 12.64 -8.46 5.52
C PRO A 541 13.70 -7.58 6.18
N ASN A 542 13.66 -7.46 7.51
CA ASN A 542 14.57 -6.61 8.28
C ASN A 542 16.03 -7.07 8.15
N TYR A 543 16.85 -6.33 7.41
CA TYR A 543 18.24 -6.67 7.10
C TYR A 543 19.13 -6.74 8.33
N GLU A 544 18.99 -5.79 9.26
CA GLU A 544 19.81 -5.76 10.47
C GLU A 544 19.49 -6.93 11.40
N ALA A 545 18.21 -7.31 11.50
CA ALA A 545 17.80 -8.51 12.23
C ALA A 545 18.40 -9.79 11.61
N MET A 546 18.42 -9.91 10.27
CA MET A 546 19.04 -11.05 9.60
C MET A 546 20.56 -11.09 9.79
N LYS A 547 21.24 -9.93 9.71
CA LYS A 547 22.66 -9.81 10.04
C LYS A 547 22.95 -10.29 11.46
N GLN A 548 22.15 -9.86 12.42
CA GLN A 548 22.28 -10.26 13.82
C GLN A 548 22.02 -11.77 13.98
N ALA A 549 21.02 -12.34 13.30
CA ALA A 549 20.77 -13.78 13.29
C ALA A 549 21.98 -14.59 12.80
N ILE A 550 22.62 -14.14 11.72
CA ILE A 550 23.83 -14.78 11.17
C ILE A 550 24.98 -14.71 12.19
N ARG A 551 25.18 -13.55 12.84
CA ARG A 551 26.19 -13.39 13.90
C ARG A 551 25.93 -14.29 15.11
N ASN A 552 24.66 -14.46 15.49
CA ASN A 552 24.26 -15.34 16.59
C ASN A 552 24.48 -16.83 16.27
N GLY A 553 24.70 -17.17 14.99
CA GLY A 553 24.84 -18.53 14.51
C GLY A 553 23.49 -19.17 14.17
N LEU A 554 23.44 -19.81 13.00
CA LEU A 554 22.24 -20.48 12.47
C LEU A 554 22.24 -22.01 12.70
N ASN A 555 23.21 -22.52 13.46
CA ASN A 555 23.26 -23.92 13.87
C ASN A 555 22.21 -24.19 14.97
N CYS A 556 21.45 -25.27 14.83
CA CYS A 556 20.28 -25.57 15.64
C CYS A 556 19.97 -27.06 15.73
#